data_AF-A0AAN7QDE9-F1
#
_entry.id   AF-A0AAN7QDE9-F1
#
_cell.length_a   1.000
_cell.length_b   1.000
_cell.length_c   1.000
_cell.angle_alpha   90.00
_cell.angle_beta   90.00
_cell.angle_gamma   90.00
#
_symmetry.space_group_name_H-M   'P 1'
#
loop_
_entity.id
_entity.type
_entity.pdbx_description
1 polymer ?
#
loop_
_entity_poly.entity_id
_entity_poly.type
_entity_poly.pdbx_seq_one_letter_code
_entity_poly.pdbx_strand_id
1 'polypeptide(L)'
;MPAVFTHTEYADIVFIYGYCNGSAFAAVAEYRRRFPNRRIPTKDVFVQTFNSLRERGMVPSANIVSERANRQPANEEVNILEAVEGSPTTSTRRISVRLNVPRTRVQRTLHRYGLHPYHLQRVQHLHQGDAAKVLHPSCPNCFLGKKCYPIFSL
;
A
#
# COMPACT_ATOMS: atom_id res chain seq x y z
N MET A 1 -1.20 18.87 5.85
CA MET A 1 -1.84 18.35 4.62
C MET A 1 -2.41 19.55 3.88
N PRO A 2 -1.92 19.96 2.69
CA PRO A 2 -2.60 21.02 1.96
C PRO A 2 -3.99 20.50 1.57
N ALA A 3 -5.04 21.15 2.07
CA ALA A 3 -6.39 20.76 1.71
C ALA A 3 -6.58 20.94 0.20
N VAL A 4 -7.00 19.85 -0.43
CA VAL A 4 -7.07 19.68 -1.88
C VAL A 4 -8.20 20.55 -2.42
N PHE A 5 -7.93 21.23 -3.54
CA PHE A 5 -8.90 22.09 -4.20
C PHE A 5 -9.73 21.27 -5.19
N THR A 6 -10.91 21.75 -5.55
CA THR A 6 -11.70 21.11 -6.61
C THR A 6 -11.06 21.34 -7.98
N HIS A 7 -11.44 20.56 -8.99
CA HIS A 7 -10.97 20.78 -10.36
C HIS A 7 -11.31 22.19 -10.89
N THR A 8 -12.47 22.72 -10.51
CA THR A 8 -12.89 24.09 -10.87
C THR A 8 -12.00 25.13 -10.19
N GLU A 9 -11.70 24.96 -8.91
CA GLU A 9 -10.78 25.85 -8.18
C GLU A 9 -9.36 25.79 -8.77
N TYR A 10 -8.87 24.60 -9.16
CA TYR A 10 -7.56 24.48 -9.82
C TYR A 10 -7.51 25.20 -11.17
N ALA A 11 -8.59 25.15 -11.97
CA ALA A 11 -8.68 25.91 -13.21
C ALA A 11 -8.62 27.42 -12.95
N ASP A 12 -9.39 27.91 -11.97
CA ASP A 12 -9.39 29.33 -11.57
C ASP A 12 -8.02 29.79 -11.04
N ILE A 13 -7.34 28.94 -10.26
CA ILE A 13 -5.99 29.18 -9.73
C ILE A 13 -5.00 29.38 -10.88
N VAL A 14 -4.98 28.47 -11.86
CA VAL A 14 -4.07 28.53 -13.01
C VAL A 14 -4.39 29.73 -13.90
N PHE A 15 -5.67 30.01 -14.12
CA PHE A 15 -6.12 31.16 -14.89
C PHE A 15 -5.65 32.48 -14.27
N ILE A 16 -5.84 32.66 -12.95
CA ILE A 16 -5.43 33.89 -12.25
C ILE A 16 -3.90 33.99 -12.16
N TYR A 17 -3.20 32.88 -11.98
CA TYR A 17 -1.73 32.88 -12.01
C TYR A 17 -1.19 33.35 -13.36
N GLY A 18 -1.77 32.85 -14.46
CA GLY A 18 -1.45 33.30 -15.81
C GLY A 18 -1.81 34.77 -16.04
N TYR A 19 -2.99 35.20 -15.57
CA TYR A 19 -3.42 36.61 -15.63
C TYR A 19 -2.45 37.55 -14.92
N CYS A 20 -1.83 37.11 -13.84
CA CYS A 20 -0.83 37.88 -13.09
C CYS A 20 0.60 37.70 -13.61
N ASN A 21 0.79 37.22 -14.85
CA ASN A 21 2.09 36.99 -15.47
C ASN A 21 3.04 36.12 -14.62
N GLY A 22 2.51 35.15 -13.88
CA GLY A 22 3.29 34.27 -13.00
C GLY A 22 3.68 34.88 -11.64
N SER A 23 3.17 36.06 -11.27
CA SER A 23 3.37 36.61 -9.93
C SER A 23 2.41 35.97 -8.94
N ALA A 24 2.92 35.10 -8.07
CA ALA A 24 2.11 34.39 -7.08
C ALA A 24 1.47 35.34 -6.04
N PHE A 25 2.16 36.41 -5.65
CA PHE A 25 1.63 37.38 -4.69
C PHE A 25 0.46 38.18 -5.28
N ALA A 26 0.60 38.64 -6.52
CA ALA A 26 -0.48 39.33 -7.23
C ALA A 26 -1.67 38.38 -7.46
N ALA A 27 -1.39 37.11 -7.80
CA ALA A 27 -2.42 36.10 -8.01
C ALA A 27 -3.26 35.84 -6.74
N VAL A 28 -2.65 35.77 -5.56
CA VAL A 28 -3.39 35.60 -4.30
C VAL A 28 -4.31 36.80 -4.04
N ALA A 29 -3.81 38.03 -4.25
CA ALA A 29 -4.60 39.24 -4.06
C ALA A 29 -5.79 39.30 -5.04
N GLU A 30 -5.55 39.00 -6.32
CA GLU A 30 -6.61 38.96 -7.34
C GLU A 30 -7.63 37.83 -7.08
N TYR A 31 -7.17 36.67 -6.63
CA TYR A 31 -8.06 35.55 -6.30
C TYR A 31 -8.99 35.91 -5.14
N ARG A 32 -8.45 36.53 -4.08
CA ARG A 32 -9.25 37.04 -2.96
C ARG A 32 -10.27 38.07 -3.41
N ARG A 33 -9.90 38.96 -4.33
CA ARG A 33 -10.78 40.01 -4.86
C ARG A 33 -11.93 39.44 -5.70
N ARG A 34 -11.66 38.43 -6.53
CA ARG A 34 -12.65 37.81 -7.43
C ARG A 34 -13.55 36.80 -6.72
N PHE A 35 -13.05 36.12 -5.69
CA PHE A 35 -13.76 35.05 -4.98
C PHE A 35 -13.77 35.28 -3.47
N PRO A 36 -14.53 36.26 -2.97
CA PRO A 36 -14.52 36.62 -1.55
C PRO A 36 -15.07 35.51 -0.62
N ASN A 37 -15.96 34.66 -1.13
CA ASN A 37 -16.62 33.59 -0.37
C ASN A 37 -15.90 32.23 -0.46
N ARG A 38 -14.75 32.17 -1.15
CA ARG A 38 -14.00 30.91 -1.33
C ARG A 38 -12.78 30.87 -0.40
N ARG A 39 -12.29 29.65 -0.19
CA ARG A 39 -11.01 29.43 0.49
C ARG A 39 -9.88 30.01 -0.35
N ILE A 40 -9.05 30.85 0.25
CA ILE A 40 -7.93 31.51 -0.44
C ILE A 40 -6.73 30.54 -0.51
N PRO A 41 -6.26 30.18 -1.72
CA PRO A 41 -5.05 29.39 -1.88
C PRO A 41 -3.81 30.17 -1.47
N THR A 42 -2.82 29.49 -0.91
CA THR A 42 -1.51 30.09 -0.63
C THR A 42 -0.72 30.29 -1.92
N LYS A 43 0.25 31.21 -1.91
CA LYS A 43 1.14 31.49 -3.06
C LYS A 43 1.79 30.20 -3.62
N ASP A 44 2.13 29.27 -2.74
CA ASP A 44 2.78 28.01 -3.13
C ASP A 44 1.85 27.11 -3.93
N VAL A 45 0.54 27.15 -3.65
CA VAL A 45 -0.46 26.37 -4.40
C VAL A 45 -0.54 26.85 -5.85
N PHE A 46 -0.46 28.16 -6.10
CA PHE A 46 -0.45 28.71 -7.47
C PHE A 46 0.75 28.19 -8.25
N VAL A 47 1.95 28.32 -7.68
CA VAL A 47 3.21 27.87 -8.31
C VAL A 47 3.20 26.36 -8.51
N GLN A 48 2.86 25.60 -7.47
CA GLN A 48 2.87 24.15 -7.52
C GLN A 48 1.86 23.59 -8.51
N THR A 49 0.65 24.16 -8.57
CA THR A 49 -0.38 23.72 -9.52
C THR A 49 0.09 23.95 -10.95
N PHE A 50 0.63 25.14 -11.24
CA PHE A 50 1.15 25.46 -12.57
C PHE A 50 2.32 24.54 -12.98
N ASN A 51 3.30 24.36 -12.10
CA ASN A 51 4.44 23.48 -12.39
C ASN A 51 4.03 22.03 -12.54
N SER A 52 3.10 21.53 -11.71
CA SER A 52 2.61 20.15 -11.80
C SER A 52 1.90 19.91 -13.14
N LEU A 53 1.12 20.88 -13.62
CA LEU A 53 0.52 20.82 -14.95
C LEU A 53 1.57 20.87 -16.06
N ARG A 54 2.55 21.76 -15.95
CA ARG A 54 3.61 21.92 -16.95
C ARG A 54 4.51 20.69 -17.08
N GLU A 55 4.87 20.08 -15.96
CA GLU A 55 5.85 18.98 -15.91
C GLU A 55 5.19 17.61 -16.04
N ARG A 56 4.02 17.42 -15.45
CA ARG A 56 3.37 16.10 -15.31
C ARG A 56 2.01 16.02 -15.99
N GLY A 57 1.43 17.15 -16.43
CA GLY A 57 0.11 17.19 -17.06
C GLY A 57 -1.05 16.92 -16.10
N MET A 58 -0.83 16.99 -14.78
CA MET A 58 -1.82 16.61 -13.78
C MET A 58 -1.86 17.60 -12.62
N VAL A 59 -3.07 17.91 -12.14
CA VAL A 59 -3.26 18.75 -10.95
C VAL A 59 -2.90 17.97 -9.68
N PRO A 60 -2.39 18.64 -8.63
CA PRO A 60 -2.17 17.99 -7.34
C PRO A 60 -3.49 17.40 -6.83
N SER A 61 -3.56 16.09 -6.65
CA SER A 61 -4.74 15.42 -6.09
C SER A 61 -4.42 14.82 -4.73
N ALA A 62 -5.44 14.68 -3.87
CA ALA A 62 -5.30 13.92 -2.62
C ALA A 62 -4.93 12.46 -2.90
N ASN A 63 -5.25 11.97 -4.11
CA ASN A 63 -4.98 10.63 -4.59
C ASN A 63 -3.53 10.45 -5.07
N ILE A 64 -2.58 11.23 -4.54
CA ILE A 64 -1.26 10.67 -4.28
C ILE A 64 -1.45 9.71 -3.10
N VAL A 65 -2.13 8.58 -3.34
CA VAL A 65 -1.66 7.33 -2.77
C VAL A 65 -0.23 7.34 -3.25
N SER A 66 0.67 7.68 -2.34
CA SER A 66 2.06 7.51 -2.61
C SER A 66 2.18 6.02 -2.90
N GLU A 67 2.19 5.66 -4.17
CA GLU A 67 3.22 4.80 -4.70
C GLU A 67 4.55 5.49 -4.33
N ARG A 68 4.86 5.52 -3.03
CA ARG A 68 6.15 5.02 -2.62
C ARG A 68 6.12 3.64 -3.23
N ALA A 69 6.61 3.54 -4.47
CA ALA A 69 7.02 2.31 -5.08
C ALA A 69 7.75 1.63 -3.94
N ASN A 70 7.08 0.65 -3.34
CA ASN A 70 7.63 -0.11 -2.26
C ASN A 70 8.77 -0.79 -2.97
N ARG A 71 9.96 -0.18 -2.93
CA ARG A 71 11.21 -0.67 -3.50
C ARG A 71 11.54 -1.90 -2.66
N GLN A 72 10.72 -2.92 -2.85
CA GLN A 72 10.96 -4.28 -2.51
C GLN A 72 12.11 -4.63 -3.43
N PRO A 73 13.33 -4.85 -2.92
CA PRO A 73 14.31 -5.51 -3.76
C PRO A 73 13.66 -6.84 -4.14
N ALA A 74 13.43 -7.07 -5.43
CA ALA A 74 12.73 -8.26 -5.93
C ALA A 74 13.31 -9.55 -5.32
N ASN A 75 14.62 -9.53 -5.04
CA ASN A 75 15.36 -10.59 -4.38
C ASN A 75 14.84 -10.94 -2.97
N GLU A 76 14.43 -9.96 -2.15
CA GLU A 76 13.88 -10.25 -0.81
C GLU A 76 12.53 -10.98 -0.90
N GLU A 77 11.66 -10.58 -1.84
CA GLU A 77 10.35 -11.23 -2.00
C GLU A 77 10.51 -12.68 -2.46
N VAL A 78 11.39 -12.93 -3.44
CA VAL A 78 11.69 -14.28 -3.93
C VAL A 78 12.24 -15.16 -2.81
N ASN A 79 13.21 -14.66 -2.03
CA ASN A 79 13.79 -15.43 -0.93
C ASN A 79 12.76 -15.77 0.17
N ILE A 80 11.80 -14.88 0.44
CA ILE A 80 10.71 -15.14 1.40
C ILE A 80 9.79 -16.24 0.87
N LEU A 81 9.45 -16.22 -0.42
CA LEU A 81 8.58 -17.23 -1.04
C LEU A 81 9.26 -18.60 -1.08
N GLU A 82 10.53 -18.66 -1.50
CA GLU A 82 11.33 -19.89 -1.52
C GLU A 82 11.46 -20.52 -0.12
N ALA A 83 11.66 -19.69 0.91
CA ALA A 83 11.73 -20.16 2.29
C ALA A 83 10.43 -20.81 2.79
N VAL A 84 9.27 -20.41 2.26
CA VAL A 84 7.97 -21.01 2.57
C VAL A 84 7.71 -22.26 1.72
N GLU A 85 8.09 -22.25 0.45
CA GLU A 85 7.96 -23.42 -0.44
C GLU A 85 8.80 -24.60 0.05
N GLY A 86 10.05 -24.36 0.46
CA GLY A 86 10.93 -25.40 0.97
C GLY A 86 10.55 -25.95 2.36
N SER A 87 9.80 -25.19 3.16
CA SER A 87 9.34 -25.65 4.48
C SER A 87 8.08 -24.89 4.93
N PRO A 88 6.89 -25.41 4.60
CA PRO A 88 5.63 -24.70 4.82
C PRO A 88 5.27 -24.59 6.32
N THR A 89 5.96 -25.30 7.21
CA THR A 89 5.77 -25.23 8.68
C THR A 89 6.52 -24.08 9.35
N THR A 90 7.31 -23.31 8.59
CA THR A 90 8.20 -22.29 9.13
C THR A 90 7.43 -21.05 9.59
N SER A 91 7.68 -20.60 10.83
CA SER A 91 7.06 -19.38 11.34
C SER A 91 7.64 -18.12 10.69
N THR A 92 6.82 -17.07 10.57
CA THR A 92 7.27 -15.74 10.06
C THR A 92 8.41 -15.14 10.90
N ARG A 93 8.54 -15.53 12.19
CA ARG A 93 9.69 -15.17 13.04
C ARG A 93 10.97 -15.84 12.55
N ARG A 94 10.93 -17.14 12.26
CA ARG A 94 12.11 -17.90 11.79
C ARG A 94 12.56 -17.40 10.42
N ILE A 95 11.63 -17.10 9.51
CA ILE A 95 11.94 -16.52 8.19
C ILE A 95 12.61 -15.14 8.36
N SER A 96 12.06 -14.30 9.24
CA SER A 96 12.62 -12.97 9.54
C SER A 96 14.07 -13.04 10.04
N VAL A 97 14.36 -13.95 10.98
CA VAL A 97 15.72 -14.15 11.51
C VAL A 97 16.66 -14.73 10.45
N ARG A 98 16.20 -15.73 9.68
CA ARG A 98 17.01 -16.40 8.66
C ARG A 98 17.41 -15.46 7.52
N LEU A 99 16.48 -14.63 7.05
CA LEU A 99 16.69 -13.73 5.91
C LEU A 99 17.13 -12.32 6.32
N ASN A 100 17.24 -12.04 7.62
CA ASN A 100 17.49 -10.70 8.17
C ASN A 100 16.51 -9.63 7.63
N VAL A 101 15.24 -10.01 7.47
CA VAL A 101 14.16 -9.15 6.99
C VAL A 101 13.20 -8.86 8.14
N PRO A 102 12.69 -7.62 8.32
CA PRO A 102 11.72 -7.33 9.37
C PRO A 102 10.46 -8.21 9.23
N ARG A 103 9.98 -8.76 10.35
CA ARG A 103 8.81 -9.66 10.41
C ARG A 103 7.56 -9.07 9.75
N THR A 104 7.34 -7.75 9.87
CA THR A 104 6.23 -7.04 9.21
C THR A 104 6.30 -7.10 7.69
N ARG A 105 7.51 -7.11 7.11
CA ARG A 105 7.73 -7.23 5.67
C ARG A 105 7.45 -8.65 5.20
N VAL A 106 7.94 -9.66 5.91
CA VAL A 106 7.60 -11.08 5.67
C VAL A 106 6.09 -11.27 5.67
N GLN A 107 5.39 -10.77 6.69
CA GLN A 107 3.94 -10.90 6.79
C GLN A 107 3.21 -10.20 5.62
N ARG A 108 3.62 -8.97 5.24
CA ARG A 108 3.05 -8.25 4.10
C ARG A 108 3.25 -8.97 2.77
N THR A 109 4.43 -9.51 2.52
CA THR A 109 4.73 -10.30 1.31
C THR A 109 3.82 -11.53 1.26
N LEU A 110 3.70 -12.28 2.35
CA LEU A 110 2.84 -13.48 2.39
C LEU A 110 1.36 -13.13 2.19
N HIS A 111 0.87 -12.05 2.80
CA HIS A 111 -0.50 -11.56 2.53
C HIS A 111 -0.72 -11.16 1.07
N ARG A 112 0.27 -10.51 0.43
CA ARG A 112 0.18 -10.12 -0.98
C ARG A 112 0.04 -11.32 -1.91
N TYR A 113 0.76 -12.40 -1.64
CA TYR A 113 0.71 -13.65 -2.40
C TYR A 113 -0.39 -14.62 -1.93
N GLY A 114 -1.28 -14.18 -1.02
CA GLY A 114 -2.39 -14.98 -0.51
C GLY A 114 -1.96 -16.18 0.35
N LEU A 115 -0.72 -16.18 0.85
CA LEU A 115 -0.17 -17.19 1.74
C LEU A 115 -0.56 -16.87 3.18
N HIS A 116 -1.57 -17.57 3.68
CA HIS A 116 -2.07 -17.35 5.03
C HIS A 116 -1.53 -18.38 6.02
N PRO A 117 -0.87 -17.92 7.09
CA PRO A 117 -0.47 -18.82 8.16
C PRO A 117 -1.68 -19.41 8.90
N TYR A 118 -1.61 -20.68 9.29
CA TYR A 118 -2.60 -21.34 10.15
C TYR A 118 -1.95 -22.22 11.22
N HIS A 119 -2.66 -22.47 12.32
CA HIS A 119 -2.21 -23.43 13.34
C HIS A 119 -2.81 -24.80 13.07
N LEU A 120 -1.96 -25.82 12.96
CA LEU A 120 -2.38 -27.22 12.92
C LEU A 120 -2.76 -27.66 14.33
N GLN A 121 -4.05 -27.73 14.62
CA GLN A 121 -4.55 -28.34 15.85
C GLN A 121 -5.04 -29.75 15.53
N ARG A 122 -4.46 -30.77 16.17
CA ARG A 122 -5.01 -32.13 16.10
C ARG A 122 -6.23 -32.18 17.02
N VAL A 123 -7.43 -32.16 16.43
CA VAL A 123 -8.70 -32.15 17.18
C VAL A 123 -9.27 -33.56 17.36
N GLN A 124 -8.77 -34.55 16.62
CA GLN A 124 -9.23 -35.94 16.69
C GLN A 124 -8.10 -36.89 17.12
N HIS A 125 -8.41 -37.79 18.07
CA HIS A 125 -7.55 -38.93 18.39
C HIS A 125 -7.66 -39.95 17.24
N LEU A 126 -6.51 -40.30 16.66
CA LEU A 126 -6.44 -41.37 15.66
C LEU A 126 -6.75 -42.70 16.37
N HIS A 127 -7.84 -43.36 15.98
CA HIS A 127 -8.15 -44.69 16.49
C HIS A 127 -7.31 -45.73 15.73
N GLN A 128 -7.13 -46.90 16.35
CA GLN A 128 -6.35 -48.02 15.83
C GLN A 128 -7.09 -48.67 14.63
N GLY A 129 -7.06 -47.97 13.48
CA GLY A 129 -7.83 -48.28 12.28
C GLY A 129 -7.78 -47.19 11.20
N ASP A 130 -7.42 -45.96 11.58
CA ASP A 130 -7.37 -44.80 10.67
C ASP A 130 -6.08 -44.68 9.84
N ALA A 131 -5.21 -45.69 9.87
CA ALA A 131 -3.81 -45.63 9.43
C ALA A 131 -3.57 -45.35 7.93
N ALA A 132 -4.60 -45.17 7.10
CA ALA A 132 -4.46 -45.04 5.65
C ALA A 132 -5.25 -43.90 5.01
N LYS A 133 -5.72 -42.91 5.78
CA LYS A 133 -6.12 -41.63 5.18
C LYS A 133 -4.98 -40.65 5.37
N VAL A 134 -4.31 -40.29 4.26
CA VAL A 134 -3.48 -39.09 4.20
C VAL A 134 -4.41 -37.93 4.53
N LEU A 135 -4.48 -37.59 5.81
CA LEU A 135 -5.23 -36.45 6.30
C LEU A 135 -4.55 -35.23 5.69
N HIS A 136 -5.05 -34.78 4.56
CA HIS A 136 -4.80 -33.42 4.12
C HIS A 136 -5.43 -32.55 5.21
N PRO A 137 -4.64 -31.83 6.03
CA PRO A 137 -5.21 -31.05 7.12
C PRO A 137 -6.17 -30.04 6.51
N SER A 138 -7.46 -30.20 6.81
CA SER A 138 -8.52 -29.33 6.32
C SER A 138 -8.40 -27.98 7.04
N CYS A 139 -7.60 -27.08 6.46
CA CYS A 139 -7.55 -25.70 6.91
C CYS A 139 -8.87 -25.02 6.54
N PRO A 140 -9.55 -24.31 7.47
CA PRO A 140 -10.79 -23.58 7.18
C PRO A 140 -10.61 -22.52 6.07
N ASN A 141 -9.38 -22.01 5.87
CA ASN A 141 -9.07 -21.06 4.80
C ASN A 141 -8.78 -21.72 3.44
N CYS A 142 -8.44 -23.02 3.39
CA CYS A 142 -8.30 -23.74 2.11
C CYS A 142 -9.65 -23.92 1.40
N PHE A 143 -10.76 -24.00 2.16
CA PHE A 143 -12.12 -24.01 1.59
C PHE A 143 -12.47 -22.72 0.84
N LEU A 144 -11.79 -21.61 1.13
CA LEU A 144 -11.95 -20.33 0.47
C LEU A 144 -11.00 -20.14 -0.72
N GLY A 145 -10.36 -21.21 -1.22
CA GLY A 145 -9.43 -21.16 -2.34
C GLY A 145 -8.09 -20.49 -2.03
N LYS A 146 -7.76 -20.26 -0.75
CA LYS A 146 -6.52 -19.60 -0.33
C LYS A 146 -5.41 -20.62 -0.08
N LYS A 147 -4.19 -20.31 -0.53
CA LYS A 147 -3.00 -21.11 -0.20
C LYS A 147 -2.64 -20.90 1.26
N CYS A 148 -2.65 -21.95 2.06
CA CYS A 148 -2.41 -21.88 3.50
C CYS A 148 -1.14 -22.64 3.86
N TYR A 149 -0.35 -22.14 4.83
CA TYR A 149 0.83 -22.83 5.34
C TYR A 149 0.82 -22.91 6.88
N PRO A 150 1.24 -24.04 7.49
CA PRO A 150 1.20 -24.19 8.94
C PRO A 150 2.25 -23.34 9.67
N ILE A 151 1.92 -22.77 10.83
CA ILE A 151 2.91 -22.22 11.77
C ILE A 151 3.01 -23.13 12.99
N PHE A 152 4.24 -23.60 13.28
CA PHE A 152 4.61 -23.93 14.66
C PHE A 152 5.00 -22.64 15.39
N SER A 153 4.13 -22.19 16.29
CA SER A 153 4.49 -21.26 17.35
C SER A 153 5.46 -21.97 18.29
N LEU A 154 6.73 -21.54 18.26
CA LEU A 154 7.68 -21.74 19.36
C LEU A 154 7.56 -20.55 20.32
#